data_AF-A0A495FHK9-F1
#
_entry.id   AF-A0A495FHK9-F1
#
_cell.length_a   1.000
_cell.length_b   1.000
_cell.length_c   1.000
_cell.angle_alpha   90.00
_cell.angle_beta   90.00
_cell.angle_gamma   90.00
#
_symmetry.space_group_name_H-M   'P 1'
#
loop_
_entity.id
_entity.type
_entity.pdbx_description
1 polymer ?
#
loop_
_entity_poly.entity_id
_entity_poly.type
_entity_poly.pdbx_seq_one_letter_code
_entity_poly.pdbx_strand_id
1 'polypeptide(L)'
;MRGIGRLRASFYMPAMTTIPRPHNPPPALLVLIPHALAVLWLGLMAGFFGTYSANVNLAMLQMDGATYATVQSAFNRNVRHALFFALFFGPPLWCALAVATAWREHRTLWWRLLAVVGVAYLLGIVFFTQQVNLPLNYTTEAWNPKALPADWAKVRDQWNAANLWRALLSLGCFATALGTLVGRLAGRGT
;
A
#
# COMPACT_ATOMS: atom_id res chain seq x y z
N MET A 1 -51.70 -30.28 70.38
CA MET A 1 -50.89 -30.94 69.34
C MET A 1 -50.13 -29.87 68.55
N ARG A 2 -48.81 -30.08 68.42
CA ARG A 2 -47.80 -29.18 67.82
C ARG A 2 -48.05 -28.93 66.32
N GLY A 3 -47.81 -27.71 65.87
CA GLY A 3 -47.59 -27.38 64.45
C GLY A 3 -46.45 -26.37 64.34
N ILE A 4 -45.24 -26.85 64.07
CA ILE A 4 -43.99 -26.09 64.01
C ILE A 4 -43.91 -25.34 62.67
N GLY A 5 -43.66 -24.03 62.73
CA GLY A 5 -43.45 -23.16 61.57
C GLY A 5 -42.17 -23.51 60.80
N ARG A 6 -42.26 -23.57 59.48
CA ARG A 6 -41.10 -23.60 58.57
C ARG A 6 -40.84 -22.20 58.04
N LEU A 7 -39.85 -21.51 58.63
CA LEU A 7 -39.24 -20.32 58.02
C LEU A 7 -38.27 -20.79 56.93
N ARG A 8 -38.61 -20.54 55.66
CA ARG A 8 -37.65 -20.63 54.55
C ARG A 8 -36.85 -19.33 54.49
N ALA A 9 -35.61 -19.36 54.93
CA ALA A 9 -34.66 -18.29 54.65
C ALA A 9 -34.31 -18.31 53.15
N SER A 10 -34.91 -17.40 52.38
CA SER A 10 -34.54 -17.18 50.98
C SER A 10 -33.28 -16.32 50.96
N PHE A 11 -32.11 -16.94 50.81
CA PHE A 11 -30.87 -16.23 50.54
C PHE A 11 -30.93 -15.63 49.14
N TYR A 12 -31.20 -14.32 49.07
CA TYR A 12 -31.04 -13.53 47.85
C TYR A 12 -29.54 -13.31 47.62
N MET A 13 -28.92 -14.07 46.71
CA MET A 13 -27.61 -13.72 46.17
C MET A 13 -27.83 -12.57 45.16
N PRO A 14 -27.31 -11.36 45.41
CA PRO A 14 -27.39 -10.30 44.40
C PRO A 14 -26.56 -10.73 43.20
N ALA A 15 -27.15 -10.60 42.00
CA ALA A 15 -26.44 -10.81 40.74
C ALA A 15 -25.17 -9.96 40.76
N MET A 16 -24.03 -10.62 40.62
CA MET A 16 -22.72 -9.96 40.56
C MET A 16 -22.69 -9.21 39.22
N THR A 17 -23.04 -7.92 39.27
CA THR A 17 -22.96 -7.01 38.12
C THR A 17 -21.51 -6.95 37.69
N THR A 18 -21.18 -7.64 36.60
CA THR A 18 -19.88 -7.50 35.95
C THR A 18 -19.77 -6.06 35.47
N ILE A 19 -19.05 -5.22 36.22
CA ILE A 19 -18.68 -3.88 35.78
C ILE A 19 -17.92 -4.06 34.46
N PRO A 20 -18.41 -3.53 33.33
CA PRO A 20 -17.68 -3.57 32.09
C PRO A 20 -16.33 -2.90 32.35
N ARG A 21 -15.22 -3.62 32.14
CA ARG A 21 -13.90 -3.00 32.22
C ARG A 21 -13.90 -1.82 31.25
N PRO A 22 -13.45 -0.62 31.67
CA PRO A 22 -13.26 0.47 30.72
C PRO A 22 -12.29 -0.03 29.64
N HIS A 23 -12.83 -0.26 28.45
CA HIS A 23 -12.01 -0.52 27.27
C HIS A 23 -11.40 0.82 26.92
N ASN A 24 -10.25 1.13 27.52
CA ASN A 24 -9.48 2.31 27.16
C ASN A 24 -9.16 2.17 25.67
N PRO A 25 -9.73 3.00 24.78
CA PRO A 25 -9.36 2.95 23.38
C PRO A 25 -7.84 3.17 23.29
N PRO A 26 -7.14 2.48 22.37
CA PRO A 26 -5.72 2.71 22.19
C PRO A 26 -5.48 4.21 22.02
N PRO A 27 -4.42 4.79 22.62
CA PRO A 27 -4.13 6.22 22.52
C PRO A 27 -4.17 6.64 21.06
N ALA A 28 -4.84 7.77 20.77
CA ALA A 28 -5.13 8.22 19.41
C ALA A 28 -3.91 8.20 18.47
N LEU A 29 -2.72 8.42 19.03
CA LEU A 29 -1.43 8.36 18.33
C LEU A 29 -1.14 6.99 17.72
N LEU A 30 -1.42 5.88 18.42
CA LEU A 30 -1.12 4.52 17.95
C LEU A 30 -1.92 4.13 16.71
N VAL A 31 -3.15 4.65 16.57
CA VAL A 31 -4.03 4.37 15.42
C VAL A 31 -3.67 5.24 14.20
N LEU A 32 -2.88 6.30 14.39
CA LEU A 32 -2.43 7.17 13.30
C LEU A 32 -1.13 6.68 12.66
N ILE A 33 -0.28 5.95 13.40
CA ILE A 33 1.01 5.44 12.91
C ILE A 33 0.84 4.66 11.59
N PRO A 34 -0.06 3.66 11.47
CA PRO A 34 -0.18 2.91 10.22
C PRO A 34 -0.64 3.76 9.05
N HIS A 35 -1.51 4.76 9.30
CA HIS A 35 -2.00 5.66 8.26
C HIS A 35 -0.89 6.61 7.78
N ALA A 36 -0.08 7.15 8.70
CA ALA A 36 1.08 7.95 8.36
C ALA A 36 2.13 7.15 7.58
N LEU A 37 2.39 5.90 7.98
CA LEU A 37 3.30 4.99 7.27
C LEU A 37 2.76 4.62 5.88
N ALA A 38 1.44 4.47 5.71
CA ALA A 38 0.84 4.28 4.40
C ALA A 38 1.12 5.46 3.46
N VAL A 39 0.93 6.70 3.95
CA VAL A 39 1.23 7.92 3.19
C VAL A 39 2.71 8.00 2.83
N LEU A 40 3.60 7.72 3.78
CA LEU A 40 5.05 7.73 3.57
C LEU A 40 5.47 6.72 2.48
N TRP A 41 5.02 5.47 2.57
CA TRP A 41 5.34 4.43 1.60
C TRP A 41 4.79 4.72 0.21
N LEU A 42 3.55 5.22 0.13
CA LEU A 42 2.94 5.66 -1.13
C LEU A 42 3.74 6.80 -1.76
N GLY A 43 4.17 7.79 -0.97
CA GLY A 43 5.00 8.90 -1.43
C GLY A 43 6.36 8.45 -1.95
N LEU A 44 7.03 7.53 -1.25
CA LEU A 44 8.30 6.95 -1.70
C LEU A 44 8.14 6.23 -3.06
N MET A 45 7.06 5.47 -3.24
CA MET A 45 6.81 4.77 -4.50
C MET A 45 6.37 5.71 -5.63
N ALA A 46 5.57 6.73 -5.33
CA ALA A 46 5.25 7.79 -6.29
C ALA A 46 6.51 8.52 -6.76
N GLY A 47 7.42 8.85 -5.85
CA GLY A 47 8.73 9.43 -6.17
C GLY A 47 9.59 8.50 -7.01
N PHE A 48 9.65 7.21 -6.69
CA PHE A 48 10.41 6.22 -7.45
C PHE A 48 9.92 6.10 -8.90
N PHE A 49 8.63 5.83 -9.12
CA PHE A 49 8.08 5.71 -10.48
C PHE A 49 8.11 7.04 -11.25
N GLY A 50 7.85 8.14 -10.54
CA GLY A 50 7.92 9.50 -11.07
C GLY A 50 9.31 9.85 -11.57
N THR A 51 10.37 9.55 -10.79
CA THR A 51 11.77 9.80 -11.19
C THR A 51 12.14 9.00 -12.44
N TYR A 52 11.68 7.76 -12.54
CA TYR A 52 11.89 6.98 -13.76
C TYR A 52 11.24 7.64 -14.97
N SER A 53 9.98 8.06 -14.86
CA SER A 53 9.26 8.66 -16.00
C SER A 53 9.78 10.05 -16.35
N ALA A 54 10.09 10.87 -15.35
CA ALA A 54 10.45 12.28 -15.52
C ALA A 54 11.93 12.50 -15.86
N ASN A 55 12.81 11.52 -15.62
CA ASN A 55 14.24 11.68 -15.89
C ASN A 55 14.90 10.43 -16.47
N VAL A 56 14.85 9.28 -15.76
CA VAL A 56 15.62 8.08 -16.16
C VAL A 56 15.23 7.61 -17.57
N ASN A 57 13.94 7.49 -17.85
CA ASN A 57 13.44 7.04 -19.14
C ASN A 57 13.78 8.04 -20.26
N LEU A 58 13.74 9.35 -19.98
CA LEU A 58 14.11 10.37 -20.95
C LEU A 58 15.60 10.29 -21.31
N ALA A 59 16.47 10.05 -20.32
CA ALA A 59 17.89 9.80 -20.56
C ALA A 59 18.09 8.51 -21.38
N MET A 60 17.36 7.44 -21.05
CA MET A 60 17.43 6.15 -21.76
C MET A 60 16.92 6.22 -23.21
N LEU A 61 16.08 7.20 -23.56
CA LEU A 61 15.69 7.45 -24.96
C LEU A 61 16.86 7.96 -25.83
N GLN A 62 17.89 8.55 -25.22
CA GLN A 62 19.06 9.08 -25.93
C GLN A 62 20.12 8.00 -26.19
N MET A 63 19.96 6.81 -25.60
CA MET A 63 20.94 5.73 -25.70
C MET A 63 20.73 4.94 -26.98
N ASP A 64 21.83 4.46 -27.58
CA ASP A 64 21.76 3.44 -28.61
C ASP A 64 21.19 2.13 -28.02
N GLY A 65 20.77 1.21 -28.91
CA GLY A 65 20.13 -0.03 -28.48
C GLY A 65 21.02 -0.88 -27.57
N ALA A 66 22.32 -0.95 -27.85
CA ALA A 66 23.25 -1.81 -27.12
C ALA A 66 23.46 -1.30 -25.67
N THR A 67 23.60 0.02 -25.53
CA THR A 67 23.71 0.71 -24.25
C THR A 67 22.39 0.60 -23.48
N TYR A 68 21.25 0.84 -24.15
CA TYR A 68 19.93 0.67 -23.55
C TYR A 68 19.76 -0.75 -22.99
N ALA A 69 20.02 -1.79 -23.78
CA ALA A 69 19.88 -3.19 -23.37
C ALA A 69 20.75 -3.51 -22.16
N THR A 70 22.01 -3.06 -22.16
CA THR A 70 22.96 -3.29 -21.08
C THR A 70 22.51 -2.61 -19.78
N VAL A 71 22.18 -1.32 -19.84
CA VAL A 71 21.80 -0.53 -18.66
C VAL A 71 20.43 -0.92 -18.12
N GLN A 72 19.43 -1.13 -19.01
CA GLN A 72 18.09 -1.55 -18.60
C GLN A 72 18.12 -2.94 -17.96
N SER A 73 18.89 -3.90 -18.50
CA SER A 73 19.09 -5.21 -17.89
C SER A 73 19.71 -5.09 -16.50
N ALA A 74 20.68 -4.18 -16.32
CA ALA A 74 21.26 -3.90 -15.01
C ALA A 74 20.22 -3.35 -14.02
N PHE A 75 19.35 -2.41 -14.42
CA PHE A 75 18.25 -1.93 -13.57
C PHE A 75 17.27 -3.06 -13.21
N ASN A 76 16.85 -3.86 -14.18
CA ASN A 76 15.89 -4.94 -13.96
C ASN A 76 16.41 -6.04 -13.02
N ARG A 77 17.72 -6.30 -13.02
CA ARG A 77 18.39 -7.22 -12.09
C ARG A 77 18.54 -6.62 -10.70
N ASN A 78 19.00 -5.37 -10.62
CA ASN A 78 19.31 -4.73 -9.34
C ASN A 78 18.08 -4.23 -8.59
N VAL A 79 16.89 -4.20 -9.17
CA VAL A 79 15.66 -3.88 -8.42
C VAL A 79 15.14 -5.06 -7.58
N ARG A 80 15.67 -6.28 -7.77
CA ARG A 80 15.21 -7.52 -7.12
C ARG A 80 15.95 -7.78 -5.81
N HIS A 81 15.82 -6.88 -4.84
CA HIS A 81 16.39 -7.04 -3.49
C HIS A 81 15.38 -6.70 -2.39
N ALA A 82 15.70 -7.14 -1.16
CA ALA A 82 14.80 -7.05 -0.01
C ALA A 82 14.31 -5.61 0.27
N LEU A 83 15.19 -4.61 0.19
CA LEU A 83 14.79 -3.22 0.42
C LEU A 83 13.73 -2.73 -0.58
N PHE A 84 13.90 -3.01 -1.88
CA PHE A 84 12.91 -2.62 -2.87
C PHE A 84 11.59 -3.35 -2.65
N PHE A 85 11.62 -4.65 -2.34
CA PHE A 85 10.39 -5.39 -2.03
C PHE A 85 9.67 -4.84 -0.79
N ALA A 86 10.39 -4.49 0.27
CA ALA A 86 9.79 -3.87 1.46
C ALA A 86 9.11 -2.52 1.12
N LEU A 87 9.72 -1.73 0.24
CA LEU A 87 9.14 -0.46 -0.23
C LEU A 87 7.98 -0.68 -1.21
N PHE A 88 8.08 -1.64 -2.12
CA PHE A 88 7.12 -1.89 -3.18
C PHE A 88 5.84 -2.57 -2.68
N PHE A 89 5.94 -3.50 -1.73
CA PHE A 89 4.80 -4.20 -1.12
C PHE A 89 4.28 -3.55 0.16
N GLY A 90 4.99 -2.57 0.72
CA GLY A 90 4.58 -1.88 1.92
C GLY A 90 3.28 -1.06 1.80
N PRO A 91 2.94 -0.37 0.69
CA PRO A 91 1.73 0.44 0.61
C PRO A 91 0.43 -0.33 0.89
N PRO A 92 0.13 -1.48 0.25
CA PRO A 92 -1.09 -2.23 0.56
C PRO A 92 -1.08 -2.77 2.00
N LEU A 93 0.08 -3.16 2.53
CA LEU A 93 0.21 -3.61 3.92
C LEU A 93 -0.14 -2.50 4.92
N TRP A 94 0.44 -1.31 4.76
CA TRP A 94 0.17 -0.19 5.66
C TRP A 94 -1.26 0.34 5.51
N CYS A 95 -1.81 0.37 4.30
CA CYS A 95 -3.23 0.69 4.09
C CYS A 95 -4.12 -0.31 4.84
N ALA A 96 -3.86 -1.62 4.71
CA ALA A 96 -4.61 -2.67 5.38
C ALA A 96 -4.53 -2.55 6.92
N LEU A 97 -3.34 -2.31 7.47
CA LEU A 97 -3.16 -2.09 8.91
C LEU A 97 -3.89 -0.83 9.39
N ALA A 98 -3.85 0.26 8.63
CA ALA A 98 -4.55 1.50 8.98
C ALA A 98 -6.07 1.32 9.03
N VAL A 99 -6.66 0.63 8.05
CA VAL A 99 -8.10 0.39 8.01
C VAL A 99 -8.54 -0.66 9.04
N ALA A 100 -7.72 -1.70 9.28
CA ALA A 100 -8.01 -2.74 10.27
C ALA A 100 -7.98 -2.21 11.70
N THR A 101 -6.93 -1.45 12.06
CA THR A 101 -6.82 -0.85 13.41
C THR A 101 -7.90 0.21 13.68
N ALA A 102 -8.50 0.77 12.64
CA ALA A 102 -9.57 1.76 12.71
C ALA A 102 -10.94 1.22 12.25
N TRP A 103 -11.20 -0.09 12.38
CA TRP A 103 -12.41 -0.74 11.86
C TRP A 103 -13.74 -0.09 12.33
N ARG A 104 -13.75 0.50 13.53
CA ARG A 104 -14.93 1.22 14.06
C ARG A 104 -15.28 2.46 13.22
N GLU A 105 -14.35 2.96 12.43
CA GLU A 105 -14.52 4.10 11.52
C GLU A 105 -14.88 3.67 10.08
N HIS A 106 -15.23 2.40 9.80
CA HIS A 106 -15.48 1.89 8.42
C HIS A 106 -16.56 2.63 7.61
N ARG A 107 -17.42 3.41 8.26
CA ARG A 107 -18.45 4.23 7.60
C ARG A 107 -17.94 5.61 7.17
N THR A 108 -16.77 6.04 7.62
CA THR A 108 -16.21 7.34 7.26
C THR A 108 -15.66 7.32 5.84
N LEU A 109 -15.65 8.50 5.20
CA LEU A 109 -15.11 8.65 3.84
C LEU A 109 -13.62 8.34 3.79
N TRP A 110 -12.83 8.84 4.76
CA TRP A 110 -11.39 8.63 4.79
C TRP A 110 -11.02 7.15 4.80
N TRP A 111 -11.78 6.33 5.55
CA TRP A 111 -11.51 4.90 5.71
C TRP A 111 -11.74 4.17 4.39
N ARG A 112 -12.87 4.45 3.73
CA ARG A 112 -13.24 3.82 2.46
C ARG A 112 -12.28 4.20 1.34
N LEU A 113 -11.90 5.47 1.26
CA LEU A 113 -10.93 5.94 0.28
C LEU A 113 -9.55 5.30 0.50
N LEU A 114 -9.08 5.19 1.74
CA LEU A 114 -7.80 4.53 2.03
C LEU A 114 -7.83 3.04 1.68
N ALA A 115 -8.95 2.35 1.93
CA ALA A 115 -9.14 0.97 1.51
C ALA A 115 -9.08 0.82 -0.03
N VAL A 116 -9.75 1.71 -0.76
CA VAL A 116 -9.70 1.75 -2.23
C VAL A 116 -8.27 2.03 -2.72
N VAL A 117 -7.53 2.94 -2.08
CA VAL A 117 -6.11 3.18 -2.40
C VAL A 117 -5.26 1.92 -2.26
N GLY A 118 -5.43 1.18 -1.16
CA GLY A 118 -4.71 -0.08 -0.93
C GLY A 118 -4.98 -1.11 -2.04
N VAL A 119 -6.24 -1.27 -2.44
CA VAL A 119 -6.65 -2.18 -3.53
C VAL A 119 -6.16 -1.68 -4.89
N ALA A 120 -6.28 -0.38 -5.18
CA ALA A 120 -5.84 0.23 -6.43
C ALA A 120 -4.33 0.08 -6.63
N TYR A 121 -3.53 0.29 -5.57
CA TYR A 121 -2.09 0.04 -5.62
C TYR A 121 -1.78 -1.44 -5.85
N LEU A 122 -2.45 -2.35 -5.12
CA LEU A 122 -2.22 -3.79 -5.26
C LEU A 122 -2.51 -4.28 -6.69
N LEU A 123 -3.65 -3.90 -7.26
CA LEU A 123 -4.03 -4.36 -8.61
C LEU A 123 -3.29 -3.59 -9.70
N GLY A 124 -3.30 -2.26 -9.63
CA GLY A 124 -2.80 -1.40 -10.70
C GLY A 124 -1.29 -1.18 -10.70
N ILE A 125 -0.58 -1.56 -9.63
CA ILE A 125 0.89 -1.47 -9.56
C ILE A 125 1.52 -2.83 -9.31
N VAL A 126 1.14 -3.54 -8.24
CA VAL A 126 1.79 -4.82 -7.91
C VAL A 126 1.47 -5.88 -8.95
N PHE A 127 0.19 -6.18 -9.15
CA PHE A 127 -0.22 -7.19 -10.13
C PHE A 127 0.10 -6.74 -11.56
N PHE A 128 -0.12 -5.47 -11.89
CA PHE A 128 0.29 -4.90 -13.17
C PHE A 128 1.79 -5.08 -13.45
N THR A 129 2.66 -4.83 -12.47
CA THR A 129 4.12 -5.03 -12.63
C THR A 129 4.44 -6.49 -12.92
N GLN A 130 3.77 -7.43 -12.25
CA GLN A 130 3.94 -8.86 -12.51
C GLN A 130 3.52 -9.24 -13.94
N GLN A 131 2.40 -8.71 -14.43
CA GLN A 131 1.84 -9.09 -15.73
C GLN A 131 2.48 -8.38 -16.93
N VAL A 132 3.01 -7.17 -16.72
CA VAL A 132 3.51 -6.33 -17.82
C VAL A 132 5.01 -6.11 -17.71
N ASN A 133 5.47 -5.52 -16.61
CA ASN A 133 6.87 -5.12 -16.49
C ASN A 133 7.82 -6.31 -16.32
N LEU A 134 7.48 -7.34 -15.54
CA LEU A 134 8.36 -8.51 -15.39
C LEU A 134 8.58 -9.24 -16.72
N PRO A 135 7.57 -9.52 -17.56
CA PRO A 135 7.78 -10.07 -18.90
C PRO A 135 8.68 -9.20 -19.80
N LEU A 136 8.46 -7.88 -19.81
CA LEU A 136 9.32 -6.95 -20.57
C LEU A 136 10.76 -6.96 -20.04
N ASN A 137 10.93 -7.07 -18.72
CA ASN A 137 12.24 -7.16 -18.09
C ASN A 137 12.98 -8.44 -18.52
N TYR A 138 12.33 -9.59 -18.44
CA TYR A 138 12.92 -10.87 -18.88
C TYR A 138 13.27 -10.85 -20.37
N THR A 139 12.42 -10.25 -21.20
CA THR A 139 12.70 -10.06 -22.63
C THR A 139 13.99 -9.26 -22.85
N THR A 140 14.09 -8.10 -22.18
CA THR A 140 15.28 -7.23 -22.28
C THR A 140 16.54 -7.90 -21.74
N GLU A 141 16.42 -8.64 -20.64
CA GLU A 141 17.53 -9.34 -19.99
C GLU A 141 18.11 -10.49 -20.81
N ALA A 142 17.33 -11.04 -21.76
CA ALA A 142 17.73 -12.12 -22.64
C ALA A 142 18.41 -11.63 -23.94
N TRP A 143 18.41 -10.32 -24.22
CA TRP A 143 19.02 -9.78 -25.42
C TRP A 143 20.55 -9.92 -25.42
N ASN A 144 21.11 -10.16 -26.61
CA ASN A 144 22.53 -9.95 -26.88
C ASN A 144 22.73 -8.50 -27.34
N PRO A 145 23.46 -7.65 -26.60
CA PRO A 145 23.66 -6.25 -26.98
C PRO A 145 24.35 -6.07 -28.35
N LYS A 146 25.07 -7.08 -28.85
CA LYS A 146 25.71 -7.06 -30.18
C LYS A 146 24.79 -7.50 -31.32
N ALA A 147 23.60 -8.03 -31.01
CA ALA A 147 22.65 -8.58 -31.96
C ALA A 147 21.22 -8.41 -31.41
N LEU A 148 20.73 -7.17 -31.39
CA LEU A 148 19.41 -6.84 -30.87
C LEU A 148 18.30 -7.25 -31.82
N PRO A 149 17.11 -7.60 -31.30
CA PRO A 149 15.91 -7.74 -32.11
C PRO A 149 15.57 -6.43 -32.84
N ALA A 150 15.01 -6.52 -34.04
CA ALA A 150 14.62 -5.35 -34.83
C ALA A 150 13.59 -4.45 -34.12
N ASP A 151 12.80 -5.02 -33.21
CA ASP A 151 11.74 -4.35 -32.46
C ASP A 151 12.14 -3.94 -31.03
N TRP A 152 13.44 -3.91 -30.71
CA TRP A 152 13.93 -3.56 -29.35
C TRP A 152 13.36 -2.22 -28.84
N ALA A 153 13.24 -1.22 -29.71
CA ALA A 153 12.72 0.10 -29.36
C ALA A 153 11.24 0.05 -28.96
N LYS A 154 10.46 -0.85 -29.57
CA LYS A 154 9.05 -1.06 -29.20
C LYS A 154 8.93 -1.62 -27.78
N VAL A 155 9.79 -2.56 -27.41
CA VAL A 155 9.83 -3.13 -26.04
C VAL A 155 10.21 -2.05 -25.01
N ARG A 156 11.20 -1.20 -25.34
CA ARG A 156 11.54 -0.02 -24.52
C ARG A 156 10.33 0.89 -24.32
N ASP A 157 9.66 1.25 -25.41
CA ASP A 157 8.57 2.23 -25.37
C ASP A 157 7.36 1.68 -24.60
N GLN A 158 7.08 0.37 -24.73
CA GLN A 158 6.10 -0.34 -23.89
C GLN A 158 6.47 -0.29 -22.41
N TRP A 159 7.73 -0.50 -22.07
CA TRP A 159 8.19 -0.40 -20.68
C TRP A 159 8.05 1.02 -20.13
N ASN A 160 8.39 2.04 -20.94
CA ASN A 160 8.25 3.44 -20.58
C ASN A 160 6.77 3.82 -20.34
N ALA A 161 5.86 3.40 -21.21
CA ALA A 161 4.43 3.62 -21.05
C ALA A 161 3.88 2.92 -19.79
N ALA A 162 4.29 1.66 -19.57
CA ALA A 162 3.94 0.91 -18.37
C ALA A 162 4.45 1.58 -17.08
N ASN A 163 5.65 2.17 -17.12
CA ASN A 163 6.17 2.93 -15.99
C ASN A 163 5.43 4.26 -15.77
N LEU A 164 5.09 4.98 -16.84
CA LEU A 164 4.31 6.22 -16.74
C LEU A 164 2.94 5.96 -16.12
N TRP A 165 2.27 4.87 -16.51
CA TRP A 165 1.02 4.44 -15.88
C TRP A 165 1.18 4.26 -14.36
N ARG A 166 2.20 3.50 -13.94
CA ARG A 166 2.49 3.28 -12.51
C ARG A 166 2.83 4.59 -11.79
N ALA A 167 3.53 5.53 -12.44
CA ALA A 167 3.84 6.84 -11.88
C ALA A 167 2.57 7.67 -11.62
N LEU A 168 1.67 7.75 -12.61
CA LEU A 168 0.42 8.50 -12.48
C LEU A 168 -0.50 7.87 -11.42
N LEU A 169 -0.64 6.54 -11.43
CA LEU A 169 -1.47 5.83 -10.46
C LEU A 169 -0.92 5.94 -9.04
N SER A 170 0.39 5.79 -8.85
CA SER A 170 1.02 5.93 -7.52
C SER A 170 0.92 7.35 -6.99
N LEU A 171 1.06 8.36 -7.85
CA LEU A 171 0.83 9.76 -7.48
C LEU A 171 -0.60 10.01 -7.02
N GLY A 172 -1.60 9.49 -7.77
CA GLY A 172 -3.01 9.57 -7.38
C GLY A 172 -3.30 8.86 -6.06
N CYS A 173 -2.72 7.67 -5.84
CA CYS A 173 -2.82 6.93 -4.58
C CYS A 173 -2.21 7.73 -3.41
N PHE A 174 -1.01 8.28 -3.60
CA PHE A 174 -0.34 9.11 -2.60
C PHE A 174 -1.14 10.36 -2.25
N ALA A 175 -1.58 11.13 -3.26
CA ALA A 175 -2.38 12.34 -3.05
C ALA A 175 -3.69 12.03 -2.32
N THR A 176 -4.36 10.94 -2.69
CA THR A 176 -5.59 10.49 -2.02
C THR A 176 -5.31 10.10 -0.56
N ALA A 177 -4.29 9.29 -0.30
CA ALA A 177 -3.94 8.87 1.07
C ALA A 177 -3.51 10.04 1.97
N LEU A 178 -2.79 11.02 1.41
CA LEU A 178 -2.45 12.25 2.12
C LEU A 178 -3.73 13.03 2.47
N GLY A 179 -4.65 13.17 1.51
CA GLY A 179 -5.96 13.78 1.74
C GLY A 179 -6.79 13.05 2.81
N THR A 180 -6.79 11.72 2.82
CA THR A 180 -7.49 10.94 3.86
C THR A 180 -6.88 11.14 5.23
N LEU A 181 -5.54 11.25 5.33
CA LEU A 181 -4.87 11.53 6.59
C LEU A 181 -5.22 12.93 7.11
N VAL A 182 -5.14 13.96 6.26
CA VAL A 182 -5.50 15.34 6.61
C VAL A 182 -6.97 15.43 7.04
N GLY A 183 -7.89 14.86 6.26
CA GLY A 183 -9.32 14.87 6.58
C GLY A 183 -9.66 14.12 7.87
N ARG A 184 -8.98 13.00 8.13
CA ARG A 184 -9.13 12.25 9.39
C ARG A 184 -8.66 13.05 10.61
N LEU A 185 -7.58 13.83 10.47
CA LEU A 185 -7.07 14.68 11.55
C LEU A 185 -7.98 15.89 11.80
N ALA A 186 -8.49 16.53 10.73
CA ALA A 186 -9.40 17.66 10.85
C ALA A 186 -10.70 17.30 11.59
N GLY A 187 -11.30 16.14 11.27
CA GLY A 187 -12.53 15.67 11.92
C GLY A 187 -12.35 15.18 13.37
N ARG A 188 -11.13 15.13 13.90
CA ARG A 188 -10.84 14.82 15.31
C ARG A 188 -10.65 16.09 16.17
N GLY A 189 -10.44 17.25 15.54
CA GLY A 189 -10.27 18.53 16.22
C GLY A 189 -11.57 19.30 16.46
N THR A 190 -12.70 18.78 15.98
CA THR A 190 -14.07 19.29 16.17
C THR A 190 -14.83 18.38 17.13
#